data_AF-A0A418SKB7-F1
#
_entry.id   AF-A0A418SKB7-F1
#
_cell.length_a   1.000
_cell.length_b   1.000
_cell.length_c   1.000
_cell.angle_alpha   90.00
_cell.angle_beta   90.00
_cell.angle_gamma   90.00
#
_symmetry.space_group_name_H-M   'P 1'
#
loop_
_entity.id
_entity.type
_entity.pdbx_description
1 polymer ?
#
loop_
_entity_poly.entity_id
_entity_poly.type
_entity_poly.pdbx_seq_one_letter_code
_entity_poly.pdbx_strand_id
1 'polypeptide(L)'
;MKPLGRFVVTLLATGLMAGPAVAQDAAEPGTGAMLRGLDRIDATTTDLELRNGATAPFGDLEITLKECRYPMGNPSGDAYAYLSIRQDGRDLFDGWMIASSPALNALDHFRYDIWVLRCTLPGNVQDPAQAPVAPPEPVAPQDGEEAPVD
;
A
#
# COMPACT_ATOMS: atom_id res chain seq x y z
N MET A 1 18.60 -53.02 -54.08
CA MET A 1 17.15 -52.75 -54.19
C MET A 1 16.56 -52.69 -52.78
N LYS A 2 16.05 -51.53 -52.36
CA LYS A 2 15.26 -51.31 -51.12
C LYS A 2 13.78 -51.64 -51.43
N PRO A 3 12.94 -52.00 -50.44
CA PRO A 3 12.07 -50.96 -49.90
C PRO A 3 11.79 -51.02 -48.37
N LEU A 4 11.52 -49.83 -47.84
CA LEU A 4 10.57 -49.38 -46.79
C LEU A 4 10.14 -50.40 -45.71
N GLY A 5 10.17 -50.12 -44.41
CA GLY A 5 9.99 -48.84 -43.72
C GLY A 5 8.68 -48.87 -42.92
N ARG A 6 8.77 -48.74 -41.59
CA ARG A 6 7.68 -48.23 -40.75
C ARG A 6 8.27 -47.69 -39.43
N PHE A 7 8.64 -46.42 -39.47
CA PHE A 7 8.88 -45.60 -38.29
C PHE A 7 7.54 -45.37 -37.58
N VAL A 8 7.42 -45.82 -36.34
CA VAL A 8 6.36 -45.35 -35.43
C VAL A 8 6.92 -44.12 -34.73
N VAL A 9 6.58 -42.94 -35.24
CA VAL A 9 6.84 -41.66 -34.58
C VAL A 9 5.72 -41.45 -33.57
N THR A 10 5.98 -41.75 -32.30
CA THR A 10 5.07 -41.39 -31.21
C THR A 10 5.17 -39.88 -31.00
N LEU A 11 4.19 -39.15 -31.54
CA LEU A 11 4.05 -37.71 -31.38
C LEU A 11 3.63 -37.42 -29.93
N LEU A 12 4.58 -37.04 -29.07
CA LEU A 12 4.30 -36.56 -27.72
C LEU A 12 3.72 -35.14 -27.83
N ALA A 13 2.38 -35.05 -27.89
CA ALA A 13 1.67 -33.78 -27.92
C ALA A 13 1.82 -33.06 -26.57
N THR A 14 2.77 -32.12 -26.48
CA THR A 14 2.94 -31.22 -25.35
C THR A 14 1.89 -30.12 -25.43
N GLY A 15 0.81 -30.24 -24.66
CA GLY A 15 -0.22 -29.21 -24.56
C GLY A 15 0.30 -28.01 -23.76
N LEU A 16 0.55 -26.89 -24.43
CA LEU A 16 0.84 -25.61 -23.79
C LEU A 16 -0.50 -25.00 -23.31
N MET A 17 -0.81 -25.14 -22.02
CA MET A 17 -1.94 -24.41 -21.43
C MET A 17 -1.55 -22.93 -21.28
N ALA A 18 -2.12 -22.06 -22.11
CA ALA A 18 -2.08 -20.62 -21.92
C ALA A 18 -3.10 -20.24 -20.84
N GLY A 19 -2.64 -19.93 -19.63
CA GLY A 19 -3.48 -19.41 -18.55
C GLY A 19 -3.87 -17.94 -18.77
N PRO A 20 -4.97 -17.46 -18.15
CA PRO A 20 -5.39 -16.07 -18.25
C PRO A 20 -4.34 -15.12 -17.66
N ALA A 21 -3.99 -14.07 -18.40
CA ALA A 21 -3.18 -12.97 -17.89
C ALA A 21 -4.03 -12.10 -16.96
N VAL A 22 -3.69 -12.07 -15.67
CA VAL A 22 -4.24 -11.07 -14.75
C VAL A 22 -3.60 -9.72 -15.09
N ALA A 23 -4.41 -8.67 -15.28
CA ALA A 23 -3.88 -7.34 -15.51
C ALA A 23 -3.13 -6.89 -14.25
N GLN A 24 -1.81 -6.70 -14.35
CA GLN A 24 -1.02 -6.11 -13.28
C GLN A 24 -1.20 -4.60 -13.41
N ASP A 25 -1.87 -3.98 -12.44
CA ASP A 25 -2.03 -2.52 -12.41
C ASP A 25 -0.65 -1.88 -12.26
N ALA A 26 -0.32 -0.96 -13.15
CA ALA A 26 1.00 -0.33 -13.17
C ALA A 26 1.12 0.61 -11.97
N ALA A 27 2.18 0.45 -11.18
CA ALA A 27 2.49 1.34 -10.07
C ALA A 27 3.31 2.53 -10.55
N GLU A 28 2.80 3.75 -10.35
CA GLU A 28 3.46 5.00 -10.74
C GLU A 28 4.00 5.75 -9.52
N PRO A 29 5.05 6.58 -9.69
CA PRO A 29 5.62 7.35 -8.60
C PRO A 29 4.69 8.48 -8.16
N GLY A 30 4.45 8.55 -6.84
CA GLY A 30 3.88 9.72 -6.17
C GLY A 30 4.94 10.80 -5.94
N THR A 31 4.49 11.96 -5.45
CA THR A 31 5.38 13.07 -5.06
C THR A 31 5.83 13.02 -3.60
N GLY A 32 5.20 12.14 -2.81
CA GLY A 32 5.44 11.97 -1.39
C GLY A 32 4.56 10.88 -0.79
N ALA A 33 4.50 10.81 0.54
CA ALA A 33 3.64 9.92 1.28
C ALA A 33 3.13 10.58 2.55
N MET A 34 1.92 10.18 2.95
CA MET A 34 1.44 10.35 4.31
C MET A 34 1.75 9.08 5.09
N LEU A 35 2.49 9.22 6.18
CA LEU A 35 2.79 8.15 7.12
C LEU A 35 2.04 8.42 8.43
N ARG A 36 1.87 7.39 9.25
CA ARG A 36 1.41 7.51 10.63
C ARG A 36 2.45 6.91 11.55
N GLY A 37 2.81 7.67 12.58
CA GLY A 37 3.58 7.19 13.71
C GLY A 37 2.68 6.93 14.91
N LEU A 38 2.94 5.85 15.63
CA LEU A 38 2.34 5.50 16.92
C LEU A 38 3.42 5.50 17.99
N ASP A 39 3.19 6.26 19.06
CA ASP A 39 3.85 6.00 20.34
C ASP A 39 3.03 4.97 21.11
N ARG A 40 3.55 3.74 21.24
CA ARG A 40 2.89 2.62 21.93
C ARG A 40 2.80 2.84 23.44
N ILE A 41 3.66 3.69 24.02
CA ILE A 41 3.67 3.99 25.45
C ILE A 41 2.59 5.03 25.77
N ASP A 42 2.52 6.09 24.96
CA ASP A 42 1.58 7.19 25.15
C ASP A 42 0.23 6.98 24.42
N ALA A 43 0.10 5.86 23.70
CA ALA A 43 -1.06 5.49 22.86
C ALA A 43 -1.50 6.60 21.88
N THR A 44 -0.57 7.43 21.44
CA THR A 44 -0.84 8.61 20.62
C THR A 44 -0.36 8.38 19.19
N THR A 45 -1.15 8.83 18.22
CA THR A 45 -0.79 8.78 16.80
C THR A 45 -0.51 10.18 16.25
N THR A 46 0.39 10.27 15.28
CA THR A 46 0.69 11.52 14.57
C THR A 46 0.92 11.21 13.11
N ASP A 47 0.30 12.00 12.24
CA ASP A 47 0.48 11.90 10.80
C ASP A 47 1.69 12.73 10.36
N LEU A 48 2.50 12.15 9.47
CA LEU A 48 3.73 12.73 8.97
C LEU A 48 3.61 12.80 7.44
N GLU A 49 3.58 14.01 6.90
CA GLU A 49 3.62 14.23 5.46
C GLU A 49 5.07 14.43 5.00
N LEU A 50 5.54 13.55 4.12
CA LEU A 50 6.90 13.60 3.58
C LEU A 50 6.86 13.69 2.05
N ARG A 51 7.73 14.55 1.51
CA ARG A 51 8.10 14.49 0.09
C ARG A 51 9.13 13.40 -0.15
N ASN A 52 9.18 12.84 -1.35
CA ASN A 52 10.23 11.89 -1.70
C ASN A 52 11.63 12.52 -1.49
N GLY A 53 12.53 11.78 -0.86
CA GLY A 53 13.86 12.23 -0.44
C GLY A 53 13.89 13.04 0.85
N ALA A 54 12.74 13.35 1.47
CA ALA A 54 12.70 14.09 2.73
C ALA A 54 12.84 13.16 3.94
N THR A 55 13.39 13.72 5.02
CA THR A 55 13.50 13.08 6.33
C THR A 55 12.73 13.91 7.36
N ALA A 56 11.97 13.26 8.24
CA ALA A 56 11.40 13.90 9.43
C ALA A 56 11.71 13.10 10.70
N PRO A 57 11.81 13.79 11.85
CA PRO A 57 11.93 13.14 13.14
C PRO A 57 10.58 12.62 13.64
N PHE A 58 10.61 11.51 14.38
CA PHE A 58 9.48 11.06 15.20
C PHE A 58 10.03 10.44 16.49
N GLY A 59 9.89 11.17 17.61
CA GLY A 59 10.61 10.82 18.83
C GLY A 59 12.13 10.90 18.60
N ASP A 60 12.82 9.77 18.75
CA ASP A 60 14.25 9.59 18.48
C ASP A 60 14.54 8.90 17.13
N LEU A 61 13.50 8.68 16.30
CA LEU A 61 13.64 8.11 14.98
C LEU A 61 13.88 9.18 13.91
N GLU A 62 14.74 8.88 12.95
CA GLU A 62 14.92 9.60 11.68
C GLU A 62 14.21 8.82 10.57
N ILE A 63 13.07 9.32 10.09
CA ILE A 63 12.24 8.65 9.07
C ILE A 63 12.48 9.30 7.72
N THR A 64 13.07 8.56 6.78
CA THR A 64 13.32 9.02 5.41
C THR A 64 12.41 8.31 4.43
N LEU A 65 11.64 9.08 3.66
CA LEU A 65 10.89 8.56 2.52
C LEU A 65 11.79 8.57 1.29
N LYS A 66 12.14 7.40 0.74
CA LYS A 66 12.91 7.34 -0.51
C LYS A 66 12.00 7.53 -1.72
N GLU A 67 10.90 6.79 -1.77
CA GLU A 67 9.93 6.82 -2.87
C GLU A 67 8.57 6.32 -2.38
N CYS A 68 7.48 6.84 -2.95
CA CYS A 68 6.14 6.27 -2.81
C CYS A 68 5.55 5.97 -4.19
N ARG A 69 4.87 4.83 -4.34
CA ARG A 69 4.18 4.43 -5.58
C ARG A 69 2.73 4.06 -5.31
N TYR A 70 1.86 4.34 -6.29
CA TYR A 70 0.43 4.06 -6.24
C TYR A 70 -0.05 3.36 -7.53
N PRO A 71 -1.10 2.52 -7.48
CA PRO A 71 -1.70 1.91 -8.68
C PRO A 71 -2.37 2.96 -9.57
N MET A 72 -2.05 3.02 -10.86
CA MET A 72 -2.69 3.98 -11.78
C MET A 72 -4.20 3.78 -11.92
N GLY A 73 -4.66 2.53 -11.98
CA GLY A 73 -6.07 2.20 -12.09
C GLY A 73 -6.87 2.54 -10.83
N ASN A 74 -6.20 2.71 -9.69
CA ASN A 74 -6.81 3.09 -8.42
C ASN A 74 -5.86 3.97 -7.57
N PRO A 75 -5.72 5.27 -7.88
CA PRO A 75 -4.75 6.14 -7.21
C PRO A 75 -5.00 6.38 -5.72
N SER A 76 -6.24 6.22 -5.25
CA SER A 76 -6.60 6.25 -3.82
C SER A 76 -6.64 4.86 -3.19
N GLY A 77 -6.17 3.84 -3.91
CA GLY A 77 -6.08 2.47 -3.43
C GLY A 77 -4.89 2.26 -2.49
N ASP A 78 -4.07 1.26 -2.80
CA ASP A 78 -2.90 0.95 -1.98
C ASP A 78 -1.76 1.95 -2.19
N ALA A 79 -0.83 2.00 -1.24
CA ALA A 79 0.41 2.74 -1.36
C ALA A 79 1.60 1.86 -1.01
N TYR A 80 2.64 1.96 -1.84
CA TYR A 80 3.89 1.24 -1.68
C TYR A 80 4.96 2.28 -1.40
N ALA A 81 5.43 2.38 -0.16
CA ALA A 81 6.46 3.34 0.23
C ALA A 81 7.77 2.65 0.57
N TYR A 82 8.86 3.09 -0.04
CA TYR A 82 10.20 2.70 0.39
C TYR A 82 10.65 3.66 1.49
N LEU A 83 10.81 3.15 2.71
CA LEU A 83 11.26 3.91 3.86
C LEU A 83 12.64 3.43 4.32
N SER A 84 13.42 4.36 4.86
CA SER A 84 14.60 4.09 5.69
C SER A 84 14.38 4.78 7.03
N ILE A 85 14.45 4.02 8.12
CA ILE A 85 14.20 4.50 9.48
C ILE A 85 15.42 4.18 10.32
N ARG A 86 15.98 5.22 10.95
CA ARG A 86 17.19 5.13 11.75
C ARG A 86 16.96 5.62 13.18
N GLN A 87 17.76 5.12 14.10
CA GLN A 87 17.85 5.61 15.48
C GLN A 87 19.33 5.61 15.89
N ASP A 88 19.83 6.76 16.32
CA ASP A 88 21.24 6.95 16.72
C ASP A 88 22.25 6.43 15.66
N GLY A 89 21.93 6.64 14.38
CA GLY A 89 22.77 6.20 13.26
C GLY A 89 22.72 4.70 12.92
N ARG A 90 21.86 3.91 13.58
CA ARG A 90 21.59 2.51 13.24
C ARG A 90 20.33 2.40 12.40
N ASP A 91 20.36 1.59 11.36
CA ASP A 91 19.17 1.29 10.54
C ASP A 91 18.26 0.30 11.30
N LEU A 92 17.02 0.71 11.56
CA LEU A 92 15.98 -0.13 12.15
C LEU A 92 15.04 -0.72 11.11
N PHE A 93 14.87 -0.02 9.98
CA PHE A 93 14.06 -0.46 8.85
C PHE A 93 14.64 0.13 7.56
N ASP A 94 14.74 -0.68 6.50
CA ASP A 94 15.05 -0.21 5.15
C ASP A 94 14.34 -1.13 4.15
N GLY A 95 13.26 -0.65 3.52
CA GLY A 95 12.50 -1.49 2.59
C GLY A 95 11.16 -0.92 2.18
N TRP A 96 10.45 -1.70 1.37
CA TRP A 96 9.09 -1.39 0.93
C TRP A 96 8.08 -1.74 2.01
N MET A 97 7.13 -0.85 2.23
CA MET A 97 5.96 -1.05 3.06
C MET A 97 4.69 -0.85 2.25
N ILE A 98 3.67 -1.65 2.53
CA ILE A 98 2.38 -1.65 1.85
C ILE A 98 1.32 -1.12 2.81
N ALA A 99 0.58 -0.08 2.42
CA ALA A 99 -0.39 0.56 3.31
C ALA A 99 -1.49 -0.41 3.76
N SER A 100 -1.96 -1.27 2.86
CA SER A 100 -2.97 -2.28 3.17
C SER A 100 -2.45 -3.45 4.04
N SER A 101 -1.14 -3.66 4.11
CA SER A 101 -0.54 -4.78 4.84
C SER A 101 0.84 -4.43 5.44
N PRO A 102 0.94 -3.46 6.36
CA PRO A 102 2.23 -3.03 6.91
C PRO A 102 2.96 -4.15 7.66
N ALA A 103 2.21 -5.10 8.23
CA ALA A 103 2.75 -6.24 8.97
C ALA A 103 3.62 -7.19 8.13
N LEU A 104 3.54 -7.14 6.79
CA LEU A 104 4.39 -7.97 5.91
C LEU A 104 5.85 -7.54 5.92
N ASN A 105 6.11 -6.27 6.22
CA ASN A 105 7.45 -5.73 6.40
C ASN A 105 7.36 -4.59 7.40
N ALA A 106 7.25 -4.95 8.69
CA ALA A 106 7.01 -4.02 9.77
C ALA A 106 8.32 -3.41 10.30
N LEU A 107 8.23 -2.19 10.84
CA LEU A 107 9.28 -1.64 11.69
C LEU A 107 9.35 -2.43 13.00
N ASP A 108 10.53 -2.93 13.32
CA ASP A 108 10.79 -3.57 14.63
C ASP A 108 11.38 -2.56 15.61
N HIS A 109 10.51 -1.91 16.38
CA HIS A 109 10.90 -0.99 17.44
C HIS A 109 9.97 -1.14 18.65
N PHE A 110 10.54 -1.00 19.87
CA PHE A 110 9.81 -1.31 21.10
C PHE A 110 8.74 -0.26 21.43
N ARG A 111 9.02 1.02 21.18
CA ARG A 111 8.15 2.15 21.54
C ARG A 111 7.33 2.66 20.37
N TYR A 112 7.93 2.70 19.18
CA TYR A 112 7.37 3.39 18.03
C TYR A 112 7.00 2.39 16.95
N ASP A 113 5.91 2.69 16.25
CA ASP A 113 5.52 1.99 15.03
C ASP A 113 5.24 3.03 13.96
N ILE A 114 5.73 2.80 12.74
CA ILE A 114 5.58 3.71 11.61
C ILE A 114 4.98 2.92 10.47
N TRP A 115 3.89 3.42 9.89
CA TRP A 115 3.33 2.82 8.69
C TRP A 115 2.87 3.83 7.65
N VAL A 116 2.89 3.42 6.38
CA VAL A 116 2.38 4.22 5.27
C VAL A 116 0.85 4.19 5.25
N LEU A 117 0.24 5.36 5.04
CA LEU A 117 -1.21 5.49 4.84
C LEU A 117 -1.57 5.58 3.35
N ARG A 118 -0.90 6.49 2.62
CA ARG A 118 -1.16 6.75 1.20
C ARG A 118 0.00 7.52 0.57
N CYS A 119 0.11 7.50 -0.75
CA CYS A 119 1.00 8.41 -1.46
C CYS A 119 0.36 9.79 -1.64
N THR A 120 1.19 10.83 -1.64
CA THR A 120 0.82 12.14 -2.16
C THR A 120 0.87 12.07 -3.68
N LEU A 121 -0.27 12.26 -4.33
CA LEU A 121 -0.36 12.16 -5.79
C LEU A 121 0.21 13.42 -6.47
N PRO A 122 0.72 13.31 -7.71
CA PRO A 122 0.99 14.46 -8.56
C PRO A 122 -0.30 15.27 -8.80
N GLY A 123 -0.19 16.59 -8.93
CA GLY A 123 -1.36 17.49 -9.05
C GLY A 123 -2.22 17.30 -10.31
N ASN A 124 -1.79 16.48 -11.27
CA ASN A 124 -2.56 16.11 -12.47
C ASN A 124 -3.36 14.81 -12.30
N VAL A 125 -3.33 14.18 -11.12
CA VAL A 125 -4.04 12.93 -10.82
C VAL A 125 -5.20 13.25 -9.87
N GLN A 126 -6.42 12.81 -10.21
CA GLN A 126 -7.59 12.98 -9.34
C GLN A 126 -7.51 12.03 -8.13
N ASP A 127 -7.40 12.57 -6.92
CA ASP A 127 -7.43 11.82 -5.66
C ASP A 127 -8.82 11.93 -4.98
N PRO A 128 -9.68 10.90 -5.03
CA PRO A 128 -10.91 10.87 -4.25
C PRO A 128 -10.72 11.10 -2.73
N ALA A 129 -9.56 10.78 -2.15
CA ALA A 129 -9.29 11.04 -0.73
C ALA A 129 -9.13 12.53 -0.38
N GLN A 130 -9.00 13.40 -1.39
CA GLN A 130 -8.95 14.86 -1.25
C GLN A 130 -10.29 15.52 -1.61
N ALA A 131 -11.34 14.73 -1.85
CA ALA A 131 -12.68 15.27 -1.99
C ALA A 131 -12.99 16.15 -0.77
N PRO A 132 -13.59 17.35 -0.96
CA PRO A 132 -14.05 18.15 0.16
C PRO A 132 -14.87 17.25 1.07
N VAL A 133 -14.54 17.20 2.37
CA VAL A 133 -15.40 16.54 3.35
C VAL A 133 -16.76 17.21 3.22
N ALA A 134 -17.72 16.50 2.61
CA ALA A 134 -19.08 16.99 2.53
C ALA A 134 -19.51 17.33 3.97
N PRO A 135 -20.20 18.45 4.20
CA PRO A 135 -20.80 18.72 5.50
C PRO A 135 -21.50 17.45 5.98
N PRO A 136 -21.39 17.05 7.26
CA PRO A 136 -22.08 15.87 7.73
C PRO A 136 -23.54 15.99 7.31
N GLU A 137 -24.01 15.04 6.49
CA GLU A 137 -25.42 15.01 6.14
C GLU A 137 -26.21 15.01 7.45
N PRO A 138 -27.28 15.81 7.57
CA PRO A 138 -28.11 15.81 8.75
C PRO A 138 -28.52 14.36 9.05
N VAL A 139 -28.12 13.84 10.21
CA VAL A 139 -28.58 12.53 10.66
C VAL A 139 -30.09 12.63 10.76
N ALA A 140 -30.80 12.03 9.81
CA ALA A 140 -32.25 11.97 9.85
C ALA A 140 -32.66 11.31 11.18
N PRO A 141 -33.70 11.81 11.86
CA PRO A 141 -34.25 11.13 13.03
C PRO A 141 -34.51 9.67 12.68
N GLN A 142 -33.88 8.76 13.41
CA GLN A 142 -34.26 7.36 13.38
C GLN A 142 -35.56 7.28 14.17
N ASP A 143 -36.68 7.37 13.46
CA ASP A 143 -37.99 7.17 14.07
C ASP A 143 -38.00 5.76 14.65
N GLY A 144 -38.00 5.71 15.99
CA GLY A 144 -38.05 4.46 16.74
C GLY A 144 -39.30 3.69 16.33
N GLU A 145 -39.08 2.51 15.76
CA GLU A 145 -40.06 1.43 15.76
C GLU A 145 -40.24 1.01 17.24
N GLU A 146 -41.11 1.72 17.94
CA GLU A 146 -41.60 1.32 19.25
C GLU A 146 -42.48 0.09 19.04
N ALA A 147 -41.86 -1.09 19.16
CA ALA A 147 -42.57 -2.36 19.12
C ALA A 147 -43.70 -2.34 20.18
N PRO A 148 -44.93 -2.76 19.83
CA PRO A 148 -46.01 -2.84 20.80
C PRO A 148 -45.62 -3.78 21.94
N VAL A 149 -45.61 -3.26 23.17
CA VAL A 149 -45.59 -4.09 24.38
C VAL A 149 -47.03 -4.55 24.62
N ASP A 150 -47.29 -5.84 24.40
CA ASP A 150 -48.48 -6.56 24.87
C ASP A 150 -48.16 -7.19 26.23
#